data_AF-A0A662A5L1-F1
#
_entry.id   AF-A0A662A5L1-F1
#
_cell.length_a   1.000
_cell.length_b   1.000
_cell.length_c   1.000
_cell.angle_alpha   90.00
_cell.angle_beta   90.00
_cell.angle_gamma   90.00
#
_symmetry.space_group_name_H-M   'P 1'
#
loop_
_entity.id
_entity.type
_entity.pdbx_description
1 polymer ?
#
loop_
_entity_poly.entity_id
_entity_poly.type
_entity_poly.pdbx_seq_one_letter_code
_entity_poly.pdbx_strand_id
1 'polypeptide(L)'
;MMSKIVPFKSNYKTIRKFETTAFFFLLLSAVIIGILWLAPKLNLNTSIKSFLFPFKEFVNSLSYVSMIGYLGLSLIAKILFKDAEKNKRDDLIDNSFGTSYSNENSSGYYNNEEMPFGFKKLALNSYESSFHTENTLKRMLYKMSLKVLLFAIPFLLSIFTS
;
A
#
# COMPACT_ATOMS: atom_id res chain seq x y z
N MET A 1 15.22 -16.29 26.98
CA MET A 1 14.95 -15.70 25.65
C MET A 1 13.96 -14.57 25.89
N MET A 2 14.41 -13.31 25.81
CA MET A 2 13.56 -12.15 26.09
C MET A 2 12.48 -12.06 24.99
N SER A 3 11.22 -11.80 25.35
CA SER A 3 10.13 -11.73 24.38
C SER A 3 10.29 -10.48 23.51
N LYS A 4 10.37 -10.67 22.18
CA LYS A 4 10.44 -9.56 21.22
C LYS A 4 9.10 -8.86 21.13
N ILE A 5 9.04 -7.57 21.49
CA ILE A 5 7.82 -6.75 21.46
C ILE A 5 8.01 -5.65 20.42
N VAL A 6 7.06 -5.56 19.47
CA VAL A 6 7.10 -4.61 18.35
C VAL A 6 5.72 -3.94 18.21
N PRO A 7 5.47 -2.83 18.92
CA PRO A 7 4.13 -2.24 19.06
C PRO A 7 3.53 -1.77 17.73
N PHE A 8 4.35 -1.19 16.85
CA PHE A 8 3.92 -0.71 15.54
C PHE A 8 3.46 -1.82 14.56
N LYS A 9 3.66 -3.11 14.87
CA LYS A 9 3.21 -4.22 14.02
C LYS A 9 1.68 -4.25 13.84
N SER A 10 0.93 -3.86 14.87
CA SER A 10 -0.53 -3.78 14.80
C SER A 10 -0.98 -2.72 13.80
N ASN A 11 -0.36 -1.52 13.84
CA ASN A 11 -0.66 -0.42 12.94
C ASN A 11 -0.40 -0.81 11.48
N TYR A 12 0.73 -1.49 11.19
CA TYR A 12 1.02 -2.00 9.86
C TYR A 12 0.02 -3.06 9.37
N LYS A 13 -0.57 -3.86 10.26
CA LYS A 13 -1.64 -4.80 9.89
C LYS A 13 -2.91 -4.07 9.45
N THR A 14 -3.27 -2.99 10.15
CA THR A 14 -4.41 -2.14 9.78
C THR A 14 -4.17 -1.43 8.46
N ILE A 15 -2.99 -0.82 8.26
CA ILE A 15 -2.60 -0.20 6.99
C ILE A 15 -2.71 -1.20 5.83
N ARG A 16 -2.19 -2.43 6.03
CA ARG A 16 -2.25 -3.49 5.01
C ARG A 16 -3.69 -3.87 4.63
N LYS A 17 -4.64 -3.83 5.58
CA LYS A 17 -6.07 -4.06 5.27
C LYS A 17 -6.59 -2.98 4.33
N PHE A 18 -6.35 -1.70 4.63
CA PHE A 18 -6.77 -0.59 3.76
C PHE A 18 -6.13 -0.68 2.38
N GLU A 19 -4.83 -0.97 2.28
CA GLU A 19 -4.14 -1.16 1.00
C GLU A 19 -4.71 -2.33 0.19
N THR A 20 -5.04 -3.44 0.86
CA THR A 20 -5.61 -4.62 0.18
C THR A 20 -7.03 -4.32 -0.33
N THR A 21 -7.84 -3.63 0.46
CA THR A 21 -9.18 -3.20 0.01
C THR A 21 -9.08 -2.19 -1.13
N ALA A 22 -8.17 -1.21 -1.04
CA ALA A 22 -7.92 -0.26 -2.12
C ALA A 22 -7.51 -0.97 -3.40
N PHE A 23 -6.62 -1.97 -3.29
CA PHE A 23 -6.19 -2.77 -4.42
C PHE A 23 -7.35 -3.51 -5.10
N PHE A 24 -8.33 -3.99 -4.34
CA PHE A 24 -9.54 -4.60 -4.91
C PHE A 24 -10.37 -3.60 -5.72
N PHE A 25 -10.51 -2.37 -5.24
CA PHE A 25 -11.20 -1.29 -5.97
C PHE A 25 -10.47 -0.93 -7.28
N LEU A 26 -9.14 -0.89 -7.27
CA LEU A 26 -8.32 -0.69 -8.47
C LEU A 26 -8.47 -1.85 -9.47
N LEU A 27 -8.48 -3.09 -8.97
CA LEU A 27 -8.69 -4.27 -9.79
C LEU A 27 -10.08 -4.24 -10.45
N LEU A 28 -11.10 -3.92 -9.67
CA LEU A 28 -12.48 -3.83 -10.15
C LEU A 28 -12.62 -2.80 -11.28
N SER A 29 -12.09 -1.59 -11.11
CA SER A 29 -12.13 -0.56 -12.15
C SER A 29 -11.36 -0.98 -13.42
N ALA A 30 -10.15 -1.53 -13.25
CA ALA A 30 -9.34 -2.02 -14.36
C ALA A 30 -10.04 -3.13 -15.18
N VAL A 31 -10.69 -4.08 -14.50
CA VAL A 31 -11.44 -5.17 -15.15
C VAL A 31 -12.66 -4.63 -15.89
N ILE A 32 -13.42 -3.72 -15.29
CA ILE A 32 -14.58 -3.09 -15.94
C ILE A 32 -14.16 -2.38 -17.22
N ILE A 33 -13.09 -1.58 -17.17
CA ILE A 33 -12.56 -0.87 -18.35
C ILE A 33 -12.13 -1.87 -19.43
N GLY A 34 -11.41 -2.93 -19.06
CA GLY A 34 -11.00 -3.98 -20.00
C GLY A 34 -12.19 -4.66 -20.68
N ILE A 35 -13.26 -4.96 -19.94
CA ILE A 35 -14.49 -5.54 -20.48
C ILE A 35 -15.19 -4.57 -21.43
N LEU A 36 -15.33 -3.30 -21.04
CA LEU A 36 -15.96 -2.27 -21.88
C LEU A 36 -15.21 -2.07 -23.21
N TRP A 37 -13.88 -2.18 -23.19
CA TRP A 37 -13.04 -2.11 -24.38
C TRP A 37 -13.14 -3.35 -25.28
N LEU A 38 -13.27 -4.54 -24.69
CA LEU A 38 -13.34 -5.79 -25.44
C LEU A 38 -14.74 -6.07 -26.00
N ALA A 39 -15.79 -5.71 -25.26
CA ALA A 39 -17.20 -5.99 -25.59
C ALA A 39 -17.62 -5.62 -27.04
N PRO A 40 -17.31 -4.43 -27.59
CA PRO A 40 -17.70 -4.09 -28.95
C PRO A 40 -16.94 -4.87 -30.04
N LYS A 41 -15.71 -5.34 -29.74
CA LYS A 41 -14.84 -6.06 -30.68
C LYS A 41 -15.19 -7.54 -30.82
N LEU A 42 -15.88 -8.09 -29.83
CA LEU A 42 -16.40 -9.44 -29.90
C LEU A 42 -17.59 -9.45 -30.88
N ASN A 43 -17.61 -10.44 -31.78
CA ASN A 43 -18.75 -10.73 -32.67
C ASN A 43 -19.93 -11.33 -31.88
N LEU A 44 -20.36 -10.64 -30.82
CA LEU A 44 -21.50 -11.01 -30.00
C LEU A 44 -22.78 -10.91 -30.81
N ASN A 45 -23.69 -11.85 -30.55
CA ASN A 45 -25.03 -11.88 -31.14
C ASN A 45 -25.77 -10.55 -30.94
N THR A 46 -26.54 -10.12 -31.93
CA THR A 46 -27.27 -8.84 -31.94
C THR A 46 -28.22 -8.69 -30.74
N SER A 47 -28.84 -9.79 -30.28
CA SER A 47 -29.70 -9.82 -29.08
C SER A 47 -28.94 -9.54 -27.77
N ILE A 48 -27.67 -9.94 -27.68
CA ILE A 48 -26.85 -9.74 -26.47
C ILE A 48 -26.36 -8.28 -26.43
N LYS A 49 -25.99 -7.72 -27.59
CA LYS A 49 -25.58 -6.33 -27.72
C LYS A 49 -26.73 -5.40 -27.30
N SER A 50 -27.95 -5.61 -27.79
CA SER A 50 -29.11 -4.78 -27.44
C SER A 50 -29.45 -4.77 -25.94
N PHE A 51 -29.12 -5.84 -25.21
CA PHE A 51 -29.29 -5.90 -23.76
C PHE A 51 -28.17 -5.15 -23.00
N LEU A 52 -26.92 -5.20 -23.47
CA LEU A 52 -25.76 -4.60 -22.80
C LEU A 52 -25.63 -3.08 -23.00
N PHE A 53 -25.97 -2.57 -24.19
CA PHE A 53 -25.87 -1.14 -24.53
C PHE A 53 -26.54 -0.20 -23.51
N PRO A 54 -27.78 -0.43 -23.03
CA PRO A 54 -28.41 0.47 -22.07
C PRO A 54 -27.72 0.50 -20.70
N PHE A 55 -27.01 -0.55 -20.31
CA PHE A 55 -26.29 -0.60 -19.01
C PHE A 55 -24.85 -0.07 -19.10
N LYS A 56 -24.34 0.25 -20.29
CA LYS A 56 -22.95 0.67 -20.51
C LYS A 56 -22.56 1.86 -19.63
N GLU A 57 -23.37 2.92 -19.61
CA GLU A 57 -23.11 4.14 -18.83
C GLU A 57 -23.13 3.90 -17.32
N PHE A 58 -24.04 3.03 -16.87
CA PHE A 58 -24.11 2.62 -15.47
C PHE A 58 -22.83 1.86 -15.07
N VAL A 59 -22.38 0.92 -15.88
CA VAL A 59 -21.13 0.16 -15.65
C VAL A 59 -19.91 1.09 -15.68
N ASN A 60 -19.88 2.08 -16.58
CA ASN A 60 -18.79 3.05 -16.65
C ASN A 60 -18.73 3.93 -15.40
N SER A 61 -19.87 4.45 -14.94
CA SER A 61 -19.92 5.24 -13.70
C SER A 61 -19.49 4.44 -12.47
N LEU A 62 -19.83 3.14 -12.40
CA LEU A 62 -19.33 2.24 -11.35
C LEU A 62 -17.80 2.13 -11.34
N SER A 63 -17.15 2.12 -12.50
CA SER A 63 -15.68 2.13 -12.62
C SER A 63 -15.09 3.41 -12.02
N TYR A 64 -15.67 4.57 -12.33
CA TYR A 64 -15.22 5.85 -11.78
C TYR A 64 -15.42 5.94 -10.27
N VAL A 65 -16.57 5.50 -9.75
CA VAL A 65 -16.83 5.42 -8.31
C VAL A 65 -15.81 4.49 -7.63
N SER A 66 -15.50 3.36 -8.24
CA SER A 66 -14.48 2.44 -7.74
C SER A 66 -13.09 3.09 -7.71
N MET A 67 -12.75 3.89 -8.73
CA MET A 67 -11.49 4.62 -8.76
C MET A 67 -11.39 5.68 -7.65
N ILE A 68 -12.46 6.42 -7.39
CA ILE A 68 -12.53 7.37 -6.27
C ILE A 68 -12.35 6.63 -4.94
N GLY A 69 -12.99 5.47 -4.78
CA GLY A 69 -12.81 4.61 -3.61
C GLY A 69 -11.36 4.14 -3.42
N TYR A 70 -10.69 3.73 -4.49
CA TYR A 70 -9.26 3.39 -4.48
C TYR A 70 -8.40 4.56 -3.98
N LEU A 71 -8.61 5.77 -4.51
CA LEU A 71 -7.85 6.96 -4.12
C LEU A 71 -8.08 7.31 -2.64
N GLY A 72 -9.33 7.31 -2.18
CA GLY A 72 -9.69 7.59 -0.79
C GLY A 72 -9.06 6.61 0.19
N LEU A 73 -9.21 5.30 -0.05
CA LEU A 73 -8.62 4.26 0.80
C LEU A 73 -7.10 4.30 0.80
N SER A 74 -6.47 4.58 -0.35
CA SER A 74 -5.01 4.72 -0.46
C SER A 74 -4.51 5.93 0.31
N LEU A 75 -5.26 7.04 0.32
CA LEU A 75 -4.92 8.23 1.10
C LEU A 75 -5.01 7.94 2.60
N ILE A 76 -6.07 7.27 3.06
CA ILE A 76 -6.23 6.85 4.46
C ILE A 76 -5.06 5.94 4.88
N ALA A 77 -4.73 4.93 4.07
CA ALA A 77 -3.59 4.05 4.34
C ALA A 77 -2.28 4.84 4.49
N LYS A 78 -2.07 5.85 3.63
CA LYS A 78 -0.89 6.72 3.67
C LYS A 78 -0.83 7.60 4.91
N ILE A 79 -1.96 8.12 5.38
CA ILE A 79 -2.03 8.89 6.63
C ILE A 79 -1.66 7.98 7.81
N LEU A 80 -2.31 6.82 7.92
CA LEU A 80 -2.01 5.84 8.98
C LEU A 80 -0.55 5.38 8.96
N PHE A 81 0.04 5.25 7.77
CA PHE A 81 1.46 4.91 7.62
C PHE A 81 2.37 6.00 8.18
N LYS A 82 2.08 7.28 7.93
CA LYS A 82 2.85 8.40 8.49
C LYS A 82 2.81 8.39 10.02
N ASP A 83 1.64 8.10 10.60
CA ASP A 83 1.49 8.03 12.06
C ASP A 83 2.29 6.85 12.64
N ALA A 84 2.24 5.69 11.99
CA ALA A 84 3.05 4.53 12.41
C ALA A 84 4.56 4.80 12.30
N GLU A 85 4.99 5.51 11.26
CA GLU A 85 6.39 5.90 11.07
C GLU A 85 6.86 6.93 12.10
N LYS A 86 5.98 7.84 12.52
CA LYS A 86 6.26 8.76 13.63
C LYS A 86 6.53 7.99 14.93
N ASN A 87 5.65 7.07 15.31
CA ASN A 87 5.85 6.26 16.53
C ASN A 87 7.15 5.45 16.47
N LYS A 88 7.51 4.92 15.29
CA LYS A 88 8.78 4.21 15.09
C LYS A 88 10.00 5.14 15.25
N ARG A 89 9.90 6.40 14.82
CA ARG A 89 10.96 7.41 15.02
C ARG A 89 11.10 7.77 16.50
N ASP A 90 9.99 7.92 17.21
CA ASP A 90 9.99 8.22 18.64
C ASP A 90 10.65 7.05 19.43
N ASP A 91 10.30 5.80 19.11
CA ASP A 91 10.95 4.59 19.66
C ASP A 91 12.46 4.50 19.35
N LEU A 92 12.86 4.89 18.14
CA LEU A 92 14.28 4.97 17.77
C LEU A 92 15.03 6.00 18.63
N ILE A 93 14.44 7.17 18.89
CA ILE A 93 15.04 8.23 19.72
C ILE A 93 15.15 7.74 21.16
N ASP A 94 14.08 7.17 21.70
CA ASP A 94 14.04 6.64 23.08
C ASP A 94 15.08 5.56 23.29
N ASN A 95 15.19 4.59 22.38
CA ASN A 95 16.20 3.54 22.48
C ASN A 95 17.64 4.10 22.40
N SER A 96 17.84 5.16 21.62
CA SER A 96 19.16 5.72 21.36
C SER A 96 19.65 6.66 22.46
N PHE A 97 18.75 7.43 23.08
CA PHE A 97 19.11 8.46 24.08
C PHE A 97 18.64 8.13 25.50
N GLY A 98 17.84 7.08 25.69
CA GLY A 98 17.25 6.75 26.99
C GLY A 98 16.11 7.68 27.39
N THR A 99 15.45 8.30 26.40
CA THR A 99 14.30 9.20 26.60
C THR A 99 12.98 8.43 26.64
N SER A 100 11.87 9.13 26.85
CA SER A 100 10.52 8.56 26.93
C SER A 100 9.50 9.39 26.13
N TYR A 101 9.77 9.61 24.84
CA TYR A 101 8.88 10.28 23.89
C TYR A 101 7.79 9.34 23.36
N SER A 102 8.07 8.05 23.22
CA SER A 102 7.12 7.04 22.76
C SER A 102 6.29 6.50 23.92
N ASN A 103 4.98 6.36 23.69
CA ASN A 103 4.08 5.71 24.64
C ASN A 103 4.29 4.18 24.71
N GLU A 104 4.81 3.59 23.63
CA GLU A 104 5.07 2.15 23.53
C GLU A 104 6.44 1.93 22.88
N ASN A 105 7.38 1.37 23.65
CA ASN A 105 8.73 1.09 23.19
C ASN A 105 8.89 -0.37 22.75
N SER A 106 9.72 -0.57 21.72
CA SER A 106 10.11 -1.88 21.25
C SER A 106 11.14 -2.52 22.18
N SER A 107 11.06 -3.84 22.34
CA SER A 107 12.00 -4.63 23.16
C SER A 107 12.60 -5.74 22.32
N GLY A 108 13.94 -5.88 22.35
CA GLY A 108 14.68 -6.81 21.52
C GLY A 108 14.56 -6.54 20.00
N TYR A 109 14.30 -5.29 19.62
CA TYR A 109 14.30 -4.89 18.21
C TYR A 109 15.71 -4.60 17.68
N TYR A 110 16.56 -3.96 18.50
CA TYR A 110 17.96 -3.68 18.22
C TYR A 110 18.87 -4.63 19.02
N ASN A 111 19.99 -5.04 18.44
CA ASN A 111 20.94 -6.00 19.07
C ASN A 111 22.13 -5.33 19.76
N ASN A 112 21.97 -4.10 20.25
CA ASN A 112 23.04 -3.28 20.79
C ASN A 112 22.68 -2.66 22.15
N GLU A 113 21.93 -3.40 22.98
CA GLU A 113 21.48 -2.94 24.30
C GLU A 113 22.65 -2.50 25.20
N GLU A 114 23.80 -3.18 25.09
CA GLU A 114 25.04 -2.89 25.82
C GLU A 114 25.72 -1.57 25.41
N MET A 115 25.33 -0.96 24.29
CA MET A 115 25.92 0.31 23.86
C MET A 115 25.39 1.48 24.72
N PRO A 116 26.27 2.39 25.19
CA PRO A 116 25.85 3.59 25.91
C PRO A 116 24.95 4.49 25.05
N PHE A 117 24.04 5.21 25.71
CA PHE A 117 23.16 6.18 25.06
C PHE A 117 23.94 7.31 24.37
N GLY A 118 23.38 7.80 23.26
CA GLY A 118 23.91 8.93 22.51
C GLY A 118 23.93 8.70 21.00
N PHE A 119 24.59 9.62 20.28
CA PHE A 119 24.63 9.62 18.81
C PHE A 119 25.19 8.35 18.18
N LYS A 120 26.15 7.68 18.83
CA LYS A 120 26.69 6.41 18.34
C LYS A 120 25.63 5.31 18.31
N LYS A 121 24.78 5.24 19.34
CA LYS A 121 23.67 4.28 19.42
C LYS A 121 22.60 4.57 18.39
N LEU A 122 22.27 5.84 18.19
CA LEU A 122 21.36 6.28 17.12
C LEU A 122 21.85 5.86 15.73
N ALA A 123 23.14 6.08 15.43
CA ALA A 123 23.73 5.71 14.15
C ALA A 123 23.68 4.20 13.92
N LEU A 124 24.05 3.40 14.93
CA LEU A 124 24.01 1.95 14.82
C LEU A 124 22.57 1.42 14.65
N ASN A 125 21.62 1.92 15.44
CA ASN A 125 20.19 1.57 15.33
C ASN A 125 19.62 1.89 13.94
N SER A 126 19.99 3.06 13.40
CA SER A 126 19.57 3.51 12.08
C SER A 126 20.17 2.65 10.97
N TYR A 127 21.45 2.28 11.11
CA TYR A 127 22.14 1.37 10.21
C TYR A 127 21.49 -0.02 10.21
N GLU A 128 21.28 -0.61 11.39
CA GLU A 128 20.66 -1.93 11.55
C GLU A 128 19.25 -1.97 10.93
N SER A 129 18.42 -0.96 11.24
CA SER A 129 17.08 -0.83 10.65
C SER A 129 17.08 -0.73 9.12
N SER A 130 18.03 0.03 8.56
CA SER A 130 18.13 0.25 7.12
C SER A 130 18.64 -1.00 6.41
N PHE A 131 19.70 -1.62 6.95
CA PHE A 131 20.30 -2.84 6.41
C PHE A 131 19.28 -3.99 6.35
N HIS A 132 18.49 -4.19 7.39
CA HIS A 132 17.44 -5.21 7.39
C HIS A 132 16.31 -4.95 6.39
N THR A 133 16.05 -3.68 6.08
CA THR A 133 14.94 -3.29 5.20
C THR A 133 15.35 -3.26 3.72
N GLU A 134 16.63 -3.06 3.40
CA GLU A 134 17.12 -2.79 2.05
C GLU A 134 16.69 -3.85 1.01
N ASN A 135 16.99 -5.13 1.28
CA ASN A 135 16.69 -6.21 0.33
C ASN A 135 15.17 -6.39 0.13
N THR A 136 14.41 -6.23 1.21
CA THR A 136 12.94 -6.29 1.17
C THR A 136 12.39 -5.15 0.31
N LEU A 137 12.91 -3.93 0.50
CA LEU A 137 12.51 -2.75 -0.26
C LEU A 137 12.80 -2.90 -1.76
N LYS A 138 13.99 -3.38 -2.13
CA LYS A 138 14.35 -3.65 -3.54
C LYS A 138 13.35 -4.59 -4.20
N ARG A 139 13.00 -5.69 -3.51
CA ARG A 139 12.02 -6.66 -4.02
C ARG A 139 10.60 -6.08 -4.11
N MET A 140 10.22 -5.22 -3.18
CA MET A 140 8.93 -4.52 -3.21
C MET A 140 8.86 -3.51 -4.36
N LEU A 141 9.91 -2.73 -4.59
CA LEU A 141 9.99 -1.75 -5.68
C LEU A 141 9.81 -2.44 -7.03
N TYR A 142 10.58 -3.49 -7.31
CA TYR A 142 10.46 -4.23 -8.57
C TYR A 142 9.04 -4.77 -8.80
N LYS A 143 8.44 -5.41 -7.79
CA LYS A 143 7.06 -5.91 -7.87
C LYS A 143 6.05 -4.78 -8.09
N MET A 144 6.26 -3.63 -7.45
CA MET A 144 5.38 -2.47 -7.59
C MET A 144 5.49 -1.87 -9.00
N SER A 145 6.70 -1.74 -9.53
CA SER A 145 6.91 -1.27 -10.91
C SER A 145 6.19 -2.14 -11.94
N LEU A 146 6.27 -3.47 -11.80
CA LEU A 146 5.53 -4.40 -12.67
C LEU A 146 4.01 -4.24 -12.53
N LYS A 147 3.50 -4.08 -11.31
CA LYS A 147 2.07 -3.84 -11.08
C LYS A 147 1.61 -2.54 -11.73
N VAL A 148 2.35 -1.44 -11.54
CA VAL A 148 2.01 -0.14 -12.13
C VAL A 148 1.96 -0.25 -13.66
N LEU A 149 2.95 -0.90 -14.26
CA LEU A 149 2.98 -1.11 -15.71
C LEU A 149 1.78 -1.92 -16.21
N LEU A 150 1.41 -3.00 -15.50
CA LEU A 150 0.26 -3.83 -15.84
C LEU A 150 -1.07 -3.06 -15.71
N PHE A 151 -1.26 -2.34 -14.61
CA PHE A 151 -2.50 -1.58 -14.37
C PHE A 151 -2.62 -0.34 -15.25
N ALA A 152 -1.53 0.21 -15.77
CA ALA A 152 -1.58 1.33 -16.72
C ALA A 152 -2.30 0.96 -18.04
N ILE A 153 -2.22 -0.29 -18.49
CA ILE A 153 -2.78 -0.75 -19.76
C ILE A 153 -4.30 -0.47 -19.87
N PRO A 154 -5.18 -0.98 -18.97
CA PRO A 154 -6.61 -0.73 -19.09
C PRO A 154 -6.95 0.77 -19.05
N PHE A 155 -6.26 1.57 -18.22
CA PHE A 155 -6.51 3.02 -18.19
C PHE A 155 -6.09 3.73 -19.48
N LEU A 156 -5.01 3.30 -20.14
CA LEU A 156 -4.67 3.81 -21.47
C LEU A 156 -5.69 3.38 -22.52
N LEU A 157 -6.18 2.15 -22.46
CA LEU A 157 -7.24 1.66 -23.35
C LEU A 157 -8.54 2.45 -23.19
N SER A 158 -8.84 2.93 -21.97
CA SER A 158 -10.06 3.70 -21.68
C SER A 158 -10.19 4.94 -22.56
N ILE A 159 -9.06 5.58 -22.89
CA ILE A 159 -8.98 6.78 -23.74
C ILE A 159 -9.52 6.50 -25.15
N PHE A 160 -9.23 5.32 -25.69
CA PHE A 160 -9.65 4.93 -27.05
C PHE A 160 -11.07 4.36 -27.11
N THR A 161 -11.72 4.18 -25.97
CA THR A 161 -13.10 3.71 -25.83
C THR A 161 -14.12 4.80 -25.57
N SER A 162 -13.64 6.04 -25.36
CA SER A 162 -14.47 7.23 -25.16
C SER A 162 -15.02 7.72 -26.49
#